data_AF-K6ZXU8-F1
#
_entry.id   AF-K6ZXU8-F1
#
_cell.length_a   1.000
_cell.length_b   1.000
_cell.length_c   1.000
_cell.angle_alpha   90.00
_cell.angle_beta   90.00
_cell.angle_gamma   90.00
#
_symmetry.space_group_name_H-M   'P 1'
#
loop_
_entity.id
_entity.type
_entity.pdbx_description
1 polymer ?
#
loop_
_entity_poly.entity_id
_entity_poly.type
_entity_poly.pdbx_seq_one_letter_code
_entity_poly.pdbx_strand_id
1 'polypeptide(L)' 'AIHANTALNYPWTGCRTRTYNLRRFGDSPPSMLAHIKVLVTTGIRIWLYSGDLDAMVPVTASKHSVEKLRLEVVKDWRP' A
#
# COMPACT_ATOMS: atom_id res chain seq x y z
N ALA A 1 11.08 -13.66 -25.05
CA ALA A 1 11.61 -14.21 -23.78
C ALA A 1 11.90 -13.06 -22.81
N ILE A 2 11.72 -13.24 -21.49
CA ILE A 2 11.93 -12.17 -20.48
C ILE A 2 13.33 -12.19 -19.83
N HIS A 3 14.25 -13.03 -20.35
CA HIS A 3 15.64 -13.19 -19.85
C HIS A 3 15.77 -13.40 -18.33
N ALA A 4 14.77 -14.00 -17.69
CA ALA A 4 14.83 -14.37 -16.29
C ALA A 4 15.70 -15.61 -16.08
N ASN A 5 16.42 -15.67 -14.94
CA ASN A 5 17.29 -16.79 -14.60
C ASN A 5 16.50 -18.10 -14.42
N THR A 6 16.73 -19.07 -15.31
CA THR A 6 16.07 -20.39 -15.29
C THR A 6 16.85 -21.47 -14.54
N ALA A 7 18.05 -21.18 -14.04
CA ALA A 7 18.93 -22.14 -13.34
C ALA A 7 18.70 -22.19 -11.81
N LEU A 8 17.54 -21.73 -11.33
CA LEU A 8 17.21 -21.75 -9.90
C LEU A 8 16.83 -23.17 -9.45
N ASN A 9 17.26 -23.55 -8.25
CA ASN A 9 16.90 -24.83 -7.61
C ASN A 9 15.42 -24.89 -7.14
N TYR A 10 14.59 -23.93 -7.53
CA TYR A 10 13.18 -23.82 -7.17
C TYR A 10 12.39 -23.09 -8.27
N PRO A 11 11.10 -23.40 -8.44
CA PRO A 11 10.26 -22.72 -9.42
C PRO A 11 9.91 -21.30 -8.98
N TRP A 12 9.58 -20.45 -9.95
CA TRP A 12 8.96 -19.16 -9.66
C TRP A 12 7.64 -19.35 -8.91
N THR A 13 7.35 -18.45 -7.96
CA THR A 13 6.10 -18.44 -7.19
C THR A 13 5.70 -16.99 -6.89
N GLY A 14 4.40 -16.72 -6.76
CA GLY A 14 3.89 -15.38 -6.46
C GLY A 14 4.33 -14.86 -5.09
N CYS A 15 4.33 -15.72 -4.06
CA CYS A 15 4.76 -15.39 -2.70
C CYS A 15 5.50 -16.58 -2.07
N ARG A 16 6.62 -16.33 -1.39
CA ARG A 16 7.42 -17.38 -0.72
C ARG A 16 6.85 -17.73 0.67
N THR A 17 5.61 -18.20 0.73
CA THR A 17 4.84 -18.38 1.98
C THR A 17 5.45 -19.35 2.99
N ARG A 18 6.19 -20.38 2.55
CA ARG A 18 6.79 -21.39 3.45
C ARG A 18 7.99 -20.89 4.26
N THR A 19 8.70 -19.87 3.78
CA THR A 19 9.85 -19.29 4.51
C THR A 19 9.59 -17.85 4.95
N TYR A 20 8.45 -17.28 4.54
CA TYR A 20 8.08 -15.92 4.90
C TYR A 20 7.44 -15.91 6.29
N ASN A 21 8.17 -15.38 7.26
CA ASN A 21 7.69 -15.25 8.63
C ASN A 21 7.32 -13.78 8.89
N LEU A 22 6.01 -13.50 8.95
CA LEU A 22 5.48 -12.17 9.26
C LEU A 22 5.96 -11.64 10.63
N ARG A 23 6.31 -12.52 11.58
CA ARG A 23 6.87 -12.12 12.88
C ARG A 23 8.35 -11.73 12.83
N ARG A 24 9.04 -12.02 11.73
CA ARG A 24 10.42 -11.58 11.45
C ARG A 24 10.46 -10.54 10.34
N PHE A 25 9.30 -10.03 9.92
CA PHE A 25 9.26 -8.87 9.04
C PHE A 25 9.87 -7.69 9.82
N GLY A 26 10.72 -6.92 9.15
CA GLY A 26 11.49 -5.83 9.79
C GLY A 26 10.62 -4.66 10.23
N ASP A 27 11.09 -3.44 10.01
CA ASP A 27 10.36 -2.25 10.44
C ASP A 27 8.99 -2.15 9.76
N SER A 28 7.94 -2.12 10.59
CA SER A 28 6.54 -1.99 10.17
C SER A 28 5.86 -0.96 11.06
N PRO A 29 6.07 0.35 10.80
CA PRO A 29 5.45 1.40 11.60
C PRO A 29 3.91 1.25 11.56
N PRO A 30 3.22 1.53 12.67
CA PRO A 30 1.77 1.33 12.75
C PRO A 30 0.96 2.32 11.89
N SER A 31 1.61 3.35 11.34
CA SER A 31 0.97 4.35 10.48
C SER A 31 1.95 5.02 9.53
N MET A 32 1.47 5.35 8.33
CA MET A 32 2.19 6.15 7.33
C MET A 32 1.70 7.61 7.26
N LEU A 33 0.69 8.00 8.07
CA LEU A 33 0.03 9.31 7.94
C LEU A 33 1.01 10.48 8.11
N ALA A 34 1.95 10.41 9.05
CA ALA A 34 2.95 11.45 9.25
C ALA A 34 3.84 11.64 8.01
N HIS A 35 4.29 10.55 7.40
CA HIS A 35 5.10 10.56 6.20
C HIS A 35 4.33 11.12 4.99
N ILE A 36 3.08 10.66 4.80
CA ILE A 36 2.21 11.17 3.73
C ILE A 36 2.01 12.69 3.89
N LYS A 37 1.79 13.18 5.12
CA LYS A 37 1.63 14.61 5.37
C LYS A 37 2.87 15.41 4.97
N VAL A 38 4.07 14.91 5.24
CA VAL A 38 5.33 15.54 4.81
C VAL A 38 5.43 15.54 3.28
N LEU A 39 5.15 14.42 2.62
CA LEU A 39 5.23 14.32 1.15
C LEU A 39 4.24 15.27 0.44
N VAL A 40 3.06 15.50 1.02
CA VAL A 40 2.12 16.50 0.50
C VAL A 40 2.72 17.91 0.52
N THR A 41 3.49 18.26 1.56
CA THR A 41 4.13 19.59 1.65
C THR A 41 5.28 19.81 0.67
N THR A 42 5.88 18.74 0.12
CA THR A 42 6.96 18.86 -0.86
C THR A 42 6.45 19.03 -2.30
N GLY A 43 5.14 19.03 -2.50
CA GLY A 43 4.51 19.12 -3.83
C GLY A 43 4.48 17.79 -4.59
N ILE A 44 4.81 16.67 -3.96
CA ILE A 44 4.67 15.34 -4.56
C ILE A 44 3.17 15.03 -4.68
N ARG A 45 2.74 14.68 -5.91
CA ARG A 45 1.37 14.25 -6.17
C ARG A 45 1.16 12.80 -5.74
N ILE A 46 0.19 12.57 -4.86
CA ILE A 46 -0.13 11.24 -4.33
C ILE A 46 -1.52 10.83 -4.81
N TRP A 47 -1.63 9.61 -5.35
CA TRP A 47 -2.90 8.97 -5.68
C TRP A 47 -3.10 7.74 -4.78
N LEU A 48 -4.29 7.61 -4.21
CA LEU A 48 -4.70 6.44 -3.44
C LEU A 48 -5.97 5.87 -4.06
N TYR A 49 -5.99 4.56 -4.28
CA TYR A 49 -7.14 3.83 -4.83
C TYR A 49 -7.41 2.59 -3.99
N SER A 50 -8.66 2.13 -3.97
CA SER A 50 -9.10 0.95 -3.23
C SER A 50 -10.18 0.23 -4.04
N GLY A 51 -10.08 -1.09 -4.14
CA GLY A 51 -11.23 -1.90 -4.56
C GLY A 51 -12.30 -1.90 -3.47
N ASP A 52 -13.56 -1.78 -3.85
CA ASP A 52 -14.70 -1.71 -2.92
C ASP A 52 -15.17 -3.09 -2.43
N LEU A 53 -14.76 -4.16 -3.10
CA LEU A 53 -15.03 -5.55 -2.72
C LEU A 53 -13.88 -6.23 -1.96
N ASP A 54 -12.76 -5.55 -1.71
CA ASP A 54 -11.67 -6.12 -0.90
C ASP A 54 -12.03 -6.08 0.59
N ALA A 55 -11.98 -7.25 1.24
CA ALA A 55 -12.21 -7.39 2.67
C ALA A 55 -10.90 -7.35 3.51
N MET A 56 -9.74 -7.59 2.90
CA MET A 56 -8.45 -7.59 3.60
C MET A 56 -8.01 -6.17 3.95
N VAL A 57 -8.14 -5.24 3.00
CA VAL A 57 -7.91 -3.79 3.22
C VAL A 57 -9.10 -3.03 2.64
N PRO A 58 -10.22 -2.92 3.38
CA PRO A 58 -11.47 -2.39 2.85
C PRO A 58 -11.39 -0.90 2.54
N VAL A 59 -12.20 -0.46 1.57
CA VAL A 59 -12.32 0.95 1.18
C VAL A 59 -12.63 1.88 2.37
N THR A 60 -13.37 1.39 3.36
CA THR A 60 -13.67 2.12 4.60
C THR A 60 -12.43 2.42 5.43
N ALA A 61 -11.48 1.49 5.52
CA ALA A 61 -10.22 1.67 6.24
C ALA A 61 -9.32 2.71 5.54
N SER A 62 -9.22 2.62 4.22
CA SER A 62 -8.50 3.59 3.38
C SER A 62 -9.11 4.99 3.50
N LYS A 63 -10.44 5.11 3.38
CA LYS A 63 -11.18 6.38 3.53
C LYS A 63 -10.94 7.02 4.89
N HIS A 64 -11.08 6.24 5.98
CA HIS A 64 -10.87 6.75 7.33
C HIS A 64 -9.42 7.20 7.58
N SER A 65 -8.45 6.54 6.97
CA SER A 65 -7.04 6.94 7.04
C SER A 65 -6.79 8.28 6.32
N VAL A 66 -7.41 8.49 5.16
CA VAL A 66 -7.32 9.76 4.42
C VAL A 66 -7.99 10.90 5.18
N GLU A 67 -9.17 10.67 5.78
CA GLU A 67 -9.86 11.67 6.61
C GLU A 67 -8.97 12.18 7.77
N LYS A 68 -8.15 11.30 8.36
CA LYS A 68 -7.21 11.67 9.43
C LYS A 68 -6.08 12.59 8.97
N LEU A 69 -5.79 12.68 7.67
CA LEU A 69 -4.81 13.64 7.15
C LEU A 69 -5.32 15.09 7.25
N ARG A 70 -6.64 15.29 7.35
CA ARG A 70 -7.30 16.62 7.41
C ARG A 70 -6.86 17.54 6.27
N LEU A 71 -6.75 16.98 5.07
CA LEU A 71 -6.50 17.76 3.86
C LEU A 71 -7.78 18.48 3.42
N GLU A 72 -7.62 19.63 2.76
CA GLU A 72 -8.74 20.36 2.19
C GLU A 72 -9.37 19.59 1.02
N VAL A 73 -10.69 19.50 1.01
CA VAL A 73 -11.44 18.91 -0.10
C VAL A 73 -11.56 19.95 -1.21
N VAL A 74 -10.76 19.78 -2.26
CA VAL A 74 -10.79 20.68 -3.42
C VAL A 74 -11.96 20.35 -4.37
N LYS A 75 -12.39 19.08 -4.40
CA LYS A 75 -13.52 18.60 -5.18
C LYS A 75 -14.24 17.50 -4.41
N ASP A 76 -15.56 17.64 -4.28
CA ASP A 76 -16.39 16.64 -3.63
C ASP A 76 -16.41 15.32 -4.41
N TRP A 77 -16.73 14.26 -3.68
CA TRP A 77 -16.89 12.92 -4.24
C TRP A 77 -17.98 12.90 -5.32
N ARG A 78 -17.71 12.22 -6.42
CA ARG A 78 -18.66 11.97 -7.50
C ARG A 78 -18.44 10.58 -8.11
N PRO A 79 -19.51 9.90 -8.55
CA PRO A 79 -19.41 8.72 -9.40
C PRO A 79 -18.74 9.00 -10.75
#